data_AF-A0AAV1LZY6-F1
#
_entry.id   AF-A0AAV1LZY6-F1
#
_cell.length_a   1.000
_cell.length_b   1.000
_cell.length_c   1.000
_cell.angle_alpha   90.00
_cell.angle_beta   90.00
_cell.angle_gamma   90.00
#
_symmetry.space_group_name_H-M   'P 1'
#
loop_
_entity.id
_entity.type
_entity.pdbx_description
1 polymer ?
#
loop_
_entity_poly.entity_id
_entity_poly.type
_entity_poly.pdbx_seq_one_letter_code
_entity_poly.pdbx_strand_id
1 'polypeptide(L)'
;MAESLEDLSTMLNDLNSVSQQIGLKMNMDKTKIMFNVHVTPMPVVVGSTKLEVVDEYVYLGQIVRLGKSNFDREVNRRIQLGSAAFGKLRHIFSSDNLKTLKRNCTTSACCQ
;
A
#
# COMPACT_ATOMS: atom_id res chain seq x y z
N MET A 1 5.16 4.62 -17.05
CA MET A 1 6.07 5.31 -16.10
C MET A 1 6.73 6.43 -16.86
N ALA A 2 7.05 7.55 -16.21
CA ALA A 2 7.82 8.61 -16.84
C ALA A 2 9.23 8.11 -17.19
N GLU A 3 9.75 8.51 -18.35
CA GLU A 3 11.10 8.12 -18.81
C GLU A 3 12.17 9.05 -18.23
N SER A 4 11.82 10.32 -18.01
CA SER A 4 12.68 11.32 -17.38
C SER A 4 12.02 12.04 -16.19
N LEU A 5 12.83 12.75 -15.40
CA LEU A 5 12.34 13.60 -14.30
C LEU A 5 11.50 14.77 -14.82
N GLU A 6 11.84 15.29 -15.99
CA GLU A 6 11.13 16.37 -16.65
C GLU A 6 9.74 15.92 -17.10
N ASP A 7 9.65 14.72 -17.71
CA ASP A 7 8.36 14.13 -18.07
C ASP A 7 7.48 13.92 -16.84
N LEU A 8 8.05 13.39 -15.75
CA LEU A 8 7.31 13.18 -14.51
C LEU A 8 6.75 14.50 -13.96
N SER A 9 7.56 15.56 -13.96
CA SER A 9 7.15 16.89 -13.50
C SER A 9 6.02 17.45 -14.37
N THR A 10 6.15 17.35 -15.69
CA THR A 10 5.12 17.81 -16.64
C THR A 10 3.82 17.05 -16.44
N MET A 11 3.86 15.72 -16.41
CA MET A 11 2.69 14.87 -16.19
C MET A 11 1.94 15.22 -14.88
N LEU A 12 2.67 15.46 -13.78
CA LEU A 12 2.07 15.79 -12.49
C LEU A 12 1.44 17.19 -12.49
N ASN A 13 2.10 18.17 -13.11
CA ASN A 13 1.56 19.53 -13.20
C ASN A 13 0.33 19.59 -14.11
N ASP A 14 0.35 18.88 -15.24
CA ASP A 14 -0.79 18.75 -16.14
C ASP A 14 -1.97 18.09 -15.45
N LEU A 15 -1.73 16.96 -14.77
CA LEU A 15 -2.77 16.27 -14.00
C LEU A 15 -3.37 17.19 -12.92
N ASN A 16 -2.54 17.94 -12.21
CA ASN A 16 -2.99 18.89 -11.19
C ASN A 16 -3.83 20.01 -11.79
N SER A 17 -3.39 20.58 -12.92
CA SER A 17 -4.10 21.65 -13.65
C SER A 17 -5.48 21.19 -14.14
N VAL A 18 -5.53 20.06 -14.85
CA VAL A 18 -6.79 19.49 -15.38
C VAL A 18 -7.73 19.08 -14.25
N SER A 19 -7.20 18.49 -13.17
CA SER A 19 -8.01 18.12 -12.00
C SER A 19 -8.69 19.35 -11.39
N GLN A 20 -7.97 20.47 -11.26
CA GLN A 20 -8.52 21.70 -10.69
C GLN A 20 -9.63 22.30 -11.57
N GLN A 21 -9.51 22.21 -12.89
CA GLN A 21 -10.54 22.70 -13.83
C GLN A 21 -11.90 22.00 -13.62
N ILE A 22 -11.90 20.73 -13.22
CA ILE A 22 -13.11 19.95 -12.92
C ILE A 22 -13.47 19.96 -11.42
N GLY A 23 -12.81 20.80 -10.62
CA GLY A 23 -13.07 20.94 -9.18
C GLY A 23 -12.46 19.85 -8.30
N LEU A 24 -11.56 19.01 -8.83
CA LEU A 24 -10.79 18.04 -8.06
C LEU A 24 -9.46 18.64 -7.57
N LYS A 25 -8.99 18.17 -6.42
CA LYS A 25 -7.70 18.59 -5.84
C LYS A 25 -6.85 17.36 -5.53
N MET A 26 -5.61 17.36 -6.00
CA MET A 26 -4.66 16.33 -5.63
C MET A 26 -4.31 16.41 -4.15
N ASN A 27 -4.29 15.27 -3.48
CA ASN A 27 -3.82 15.17 -2.10
C ASN A 27 -2.30 14.95 -2.12
N MET A 28 -1.54 16.03 -1.89
CA MET A 28 -0.07 15.99 -1.94
C MET A 28 0.53 15.07 -0.87
N ASP A 29 -0.14 14.89 0.28
CA ASP A 29 0.31 14.00 1.34
C ASP A 29 0.15 12.52 0.95
N LYS A 30 -0.81 12.19 0.09
CA LYS A 30 -1.02 10.83 -0.43
C LYS A 30 -0.21 10.55 -1.69
N THR A 31 0.17 11.57 -2.44
CA THR A 31 0.99 11.41 -3.66
C THR A 31 2.45 11.22 -3.28
N LYS A 32 2.99 10.03 -3.57
CA LYS A 32 4.38 9.65 -3.32
C LYS A 32 5.10 9.33 -4.63
N ILE A 33 6.40 9.58 -4.67
CA ILE A 33 7.26 9.31 -5.83
C ILE A 33 8.16 8.13 -5.52
N MET A 34 8.33 7.25 -6.49
CA MET A 34 9.23 6.10 -6.42
C MET A 34 10.17 6.15 -7.62
N PHE A 35 11.48 6.04 -7.39
CA PHE A 35 12.48 6.00 -8.45
C PHE A 35 12.97 4.58 -8.70
N ASN A 36 13.19 4.23 -9.97
CA ASN A 36 13.90 3.01 -10.31
C ASN A 36 15.37 3.12 -9.87
N VAL A 37 16.03 1.99 -9.65
CA VAL A 37 17.42 1.85 -9.14
C VAL A 37 18.46 2.61 -9.98
N HIS A 38 18.10 2.96 -11.21
CA HIS A 38 18.98 3.56 -12.21
C HIS A 38 18.93 5.10 -12.21
N VAL A 39 18.05 5.70 -11.41
CA VAL A 39 17.83 7.15 -11.37
C VAL A 39 18.21 7.68 -9.99
N THR A 40 19.00 8.76 -9.96
CA THR A 40 19.32 9.43 -8.70
C THR A 40 18.07 10.17 -8.19
N PRO A 41 17.61 9.91 -6.94
CA PRO A 41 16.44 10.57 -6.41
C PRO A 41 16.62 12.08 -6.38
N MET A 42 15.67 12.79 -6.99
CA MET A 42 15.63 14.26 -6.98
C MET A 42 14.29 14.76 -6.43
N PRO A 43 14.28 15.92 -5.75
CA PRO A 43 13.05 16.58 -5.34
C PRO A 43 12.16 16.90 -6.54
N VAL A 44 10.90 16.49 -6.51
CA VAL A 44 9.88 16.91 -7.47
C VAL A 44 8.86 17.79 -6.75
N VAL A 45 8.52 18.91 -7.39
CA VAL A 45 7.61 19.91 -6.85
C VAL A 45 6.41 20.02 -7.77
N VAL A 46 5.21 20.01 -7.19
CA VAL A 46 3.95 20.26 -7.90
C VAL A 46 3.32 21.51 -7.30
N GLY A 47 3.18 22.56 -8.11
CA GLY A 47 2.83 23.89 -7.62
C GLY A 47 3.86 24.40 -6.62
N SER A 48 3.48 24.50 -5.34
CA SER A 48 4.35 24.91 -4.23
C SER A 48 4.75 23.79 -3.28
N THR A 49 4.28 22.55 -3.51
CA THR A 49 4.48 21.43 -2.59
C THR A 49 5.50 20.44 -3.12
N LYS A 50 6.51 20.13 -2.31
CA LYS A 50 7.49 19.08 -2.58
C LYS A 50 6.87 17.72 -2.24
N LEU A 51 6.90 16.79 -3.19
CA LEU A 51 6.40 15.44 -2.98
C LEU A 51 7.43 14.57 -2.26
N GLU A 52 6.93 13.66 -1.42
CA GLU A 52 7.78 12.70 -0.70
C GLU A 52 8.21 11.57 -1.62
N VAL A 53 9.50 11.23 -1.55
CA VAL A 53 10.11 10.10 -2.25
C VAL A 53 10.13 8.90 -1.31
N VAL A 54 9.63 7.76 -1.77
CA VAL A 54 9.53 6.52 -0.99
C VAL A 54 10.08 5.34 -1.77
N ASP A 55 10.66 4.36 -1.06
CA ASP A 55 11.16 3.12 -1.66
C ASP A 55 10.07 2.04 -1.79
N GLU A 56 9.06 2.10 -0.92
CA GLU A 56 7.95 1.16 -0.87
C GLU A 56 6.63 1.89 -0.59
N TYR A 57 5.55 1.44 -1.21
CA TYR A 57 4.22 2.03 -1.05
C TYR A 57 3.14 0.94 -1.08
N VAL A 58 2.13 1.06 -0.20
CA VAL A 58 0.99 0.12 -0.22
C VAL A 58 0.00 0.56 -1.28
N TYR A 59 -0.01 -0.13 -2.42
CA TYR A 59 -0.93 0.09 -3.51
C TYR A 59 -1.95 -1.05 -3.58
N LEU A 60 -3.24 -0.70 -3.50
CA LEU A 60 -4.36 -1.66 -3.56
C LEU A 60 -4.22 -2.84 -2.57
N GLY A 61 -3.64 -2.59 -1.40
CA GLY A 61 -3.50 -3.59 -0.33
C GLY A 61 -2.24 -4.46 -0.41
N GLN A 62 -1.35 -4.25 -1.39
CA GLN A 62 -0.06 -4.91 -1.51
C GLN A 62 1.08 -3.89 -1.41
N ILE A 63 2.19 -4.27 -0.77
CA ILE A 63 3.42 -3.47 -0.85
C ILE A 63 3.99 -3.56 -2.27
N VAL A 64 4.10 -2.41 -2.92
CA VAL A 64 4.82 -2.22 -4.18
C VAL A 64 6.19 -1.65 -3.86
N ARG A 65 7.22 -2.28 -4.43
CA ARG A 65 8.61 -1.84 -4.35
C ARG A 65 9.32 -2.22 -5.65
N LEU A 66 10.25 -1.38 -6.08
CA LEU A 66 10.97 -1.57 -7.33
C LEU A 66 12.14 -2.55 -7.09
N GLY A 67 12.07 -3.76 -7.66
CA GLY A 67 13.08 -4.81 -7.46
C GLY A 67 12.52 -6.23 -7.44
N LYS A 68 13.41 -7.24 -7.35
CA LYS A 68 13.04 -8.68 -7.45
C LYS A 68 12.64 -9.35 -6.12
N SER A 69 12.75 -8.68 -4.95
CA SER A 69 12.62 -9.33 -3.62
C SER A 69 11.62 -8.65 -2.66
N ASN A 70 10.34 -8.60 -3.04
CA ASN A 70 9.31 -7.90 -2.26
C ASN A 70 8.37 -8.82 -1.46
N PHE A 71 8.40 -10.12 -1.71
CA PHE A 71 7.43 -11.06 -1.14
C PHE A 71 7.58 -11.19 0.38
N ASP A 72 8.81 -11.31 0.90
CA ASP A 72 9.03 -11.51 2.33
C ASP A 72 8.52 -10.35 3.19
N ARG A 73 8.69 -9.10 2.71
CA ARG A 73 8.16 -7.92 3.41
C ARG A 73 6.64 -7.91 3.46
N GLU A 74 5.99 -8.20 2.34
CA GLU A 74 4.52 -8.26 2.29
C GLU A 74 3.97 -9.42 3.13
N VAL A 75 4.62 -10.59 3.10
CA VAL A 75 4.27 -11.74 3.95
C VAL A 75 4.36 -11.36 5.42
N ASN A 76 5.49 -10.79 5.85
CA ASN A 76 5.68 -10.37 7.24
C ASN A 76 4.65 -9.31 7.65
N ARG A 77 4.34 -8.33 6.79
CA ARG A 77 3.31 -7.32 7.07
C ARG A 77 1.94 -7.97 7.27
N ARG A 78 1.55 -8.91 6.42
CA ARG A 78 0.26 -9.61 6.54
C ARG A 78 0.19 -10.47 7.80
N ILE A 79 1.28 -11.15 8.16
CA ILE A 79 1.35 -11.91 9.43
C ILE A 79 1.13 -10.95 10.61
N GLN A 80 1.84 -9.83 10.65
CA GLN A 80 1.71 -8.85 11.74
C GLN A 80 0.29 -8.26 11.82
N LEU A 81 -0.31 -7.92 10.68
CA LEU A 81 -1.70 -7.44 10.63
C LEU A 81 -2.68 -8.50 11.12
N GLY A 82 -2.49 -9.76 10.72
CA GLY A 82 -3.28 -10.89 11.19
C GLY A 82 -3.14 -11.10 12.71
N SER A 83 -1.92 -11.06 13.24
CA SER A 83 -1.65 -11.15 14.67
C SER A 83 -2.26 -9.99 15.44
N ALA A 84 -2.18 -8.76 14.93
CA ALA A 84 -2.79 -7.59 15.56
C ALA A 84 -4.33 -7.68 15.57
N ALA A 85 -4.94 -8.10 14.46
CA ALA A 85 -6.38 -8.32 14.38
C ALA A 85 -6.84 -9.43 15.33
N PHE A 86 -6.10 -10.54 15.39
CA PHE A 86 -6.35 -11.63 16.35
C PHE A 86 -6.24 -11.14 17.79
N GLY A 87 -5.21 -10.36 18.11
CA GLY A 87 -5.00 -9.77 19.44
C GLY A 87 -6.17 -8.90 19.89
N LYS A 88 -6.67 -8.03 19.01
CA LYS A 88 -7.86 -7.18 19.29
C LYS A 88 -9.12 -8.01 19.59
N LEU A 89 -9.26 -9.15 18.93
CA LEU A 89 -10.41 -10.06 19.06
C LEU A 89 -10.13 -11.26 19.96
N ARG A 90 -9.05 -11.21 20.76
CA ARG A 90 -8.57 -12.35 21.53
C ARG A 90 -9.62 -12.87 22.51
N HIS A 91 -10.41 -11.99 23.13
CA HIS A 91 -11.48 -12.38 24.06
C HIS A 91 -12.58 -13.21 23.38
N ILE A 92 -12.90 -12.93 22.11
CA ILE A 92 -13.86 -13.71 21.31
C ILE A 92 -13.22 -15.05 20.92
N PHE A 93 -12.03 -14.99 20.33
CA PHE A 93 -11.36 -16.18 19.79
C PHE A 93 -10.78 -17.13 20.84
N SER A 94 -10.60 -16.67 22.07
CA SER A 94 -10.08 -17.48 23.19
C SER A 94 -11.19 -17.91 24.16
N SER A 95 -12.43 -17.47 23.96
CA SER A 95 -13.57 -17.92 24.77
C SER A 95 -13.83 -19.42 24.57
N ASP A 96 -14.24 -20.12 25.64
CA ASP A 96 -14.53 -21.56 25.58
C ASP A 96 -15.68 -21.89 24.62
N ASN A 97 -16.57 -20.94 24.41
CA ASN A 97 -17.77 -21.04 23.58
C ASN A 97 -17.42 -21.27 22.09
N LEU A 98 -16.32 -20.68 21.60
CA LEU A 98 -15.89 -20.79 20.21
C LEU A 98 -15.00 -22.02 19.96
N LYS A 99 -14.39 -22.60 21.00
CA LYS A 99 -13.60 -23.83 20.89
C LYS A 99 -14.45 -25.01 20.39
N THR A 100 -15.75 -24.99 20.65
CA THR A 100 -16.70 -26.01 20.22
C THR A 100 -17.08 -25.88 18.74
N LEU A 101 -17.18 -24.66 18.18
CA LEU A 101 -17.50 -24.44 16.76
C LEU A 101 -16.35 -24.80 15.81
N LYS A 102 -15.08 -24.59 16.22
CA LYS A 102 -13.92 -24.96 15.38
C LYS A 102 -13.85 -26.46 15.06
N ARG A 103 -14.33 -27.33 15.95
CA ARG A 103 -14.39 -28.78 15.71
C ARG A 103 -15.36 -29.15 14.59
N ASN A 104 -16.41 -28.36 14.38
CA ASN A 104 -17.47 -28.66 13.42
C ASN A 104 -17.18 -28.12 12.02
N CYS A 105 -16.40 -27.05 11.87
CA CYS A 105 -16.00 -26.53 10.56
C CYS A 105 -14.84 -27.31 9.92
N THR A 106 -13.93 -27.92 10.71
CA THR A 106 -12.83 -28.72 10.14
C THR A 106 -13.29 -30.09 9.64
N THR A 107 -14.39 -30.63 10.19
CA THR A 107 -14.94 -31.93 9.76
C THR A 107 -15.89 -31.82 8.56
N SER A 108 -16.57 -30.67 8.36
CA SER A 108 -17.53 -30.52 7.25
C SER A 108 -16.93 -29.96 5.96
N ALA A 109 -15.71 -29.42 5.97
CA ALA A 109 -15.07 -28.82 4.80
C ALA A 109 -13.84 -29.60 4.27
N CYS A 110 -13.45 -30.69 4.92
CA CYS A 110 -12.32 -31.54 4.50
C CYS A 110 -12.74 -32.98 4.12
N CYS A 111 -14.03 -33.31 4.20
CA CYS A 111 -14.59 -34.58 3.74
C CYS A 111 -15.70 -34.32 2.71
N GLN A 112 -15.32 -33.86 1.51
CA GLN A 112 -15.96 -34.20 0.24
C GLN A 112 -14.88 -34.30 -0.82
#